data_AF-A0A7S0F9N4-F1
#
_entry.id   AF-A0A7S0F9N4-F1
#
_cell.length_a   1.000
_cell.length_b   1.000
_cell.length_c   1.000
_cell.angle_alpha   90.00
_cell.angle_beta   90.00
_cell.angle_gamma   90.00
#
_symmetry.space_group_name_H-M   'P 1'
#
loop_
_entity.id
_entity.type
_entity.pdbx_description
1 polymer ?
#
loop_
_entity_poly.entity_id
_entity_poly.type
_entity_poly.pdbx_seq_one_letter_code
_entity_poly.pdbx_strand_id
1 'polypeptide(L)'
;VVAGSGDPLVAQAAGSCLGDSSEAVRLSALRVLLRLPGRDGVQATAVAGKCLEDTDTAVRAAAVEALVGLATECAEVAVAAAVAAGARLAHSAEDARAAAGEALARMAELGSEHVVVAVRACLEHQSGDVRASALQLLPKVATKGDRNLANAVGACLEDRDL
;
A
#
# COMPACT_ATOMS: atom_id res chain seq x y z
N VAL A 1 19.10 -12.83 -25.59
CA VAL A 1 18.54 -11.46 -25.46
C VAL A 1 17.30 -11.57 -24.59
N VAL A 2 17.46 -11.40 -23.29
CA VAL A 2 16.32 -11.37 -22.35
C VAL A 2 16.66 -10.29 -21.33
N ALA A 3 15.82 -9.25 -21.24
CA ALA A 3 15.46 -8.56 -20.01
C ALA A 3 14.69 -7.29 -20.39
N GLY A 4 13.36 -7.42 -20.41
CA GLY A 4 12.43 -6.29 -20.43
C GLY A 4 12.38 -5.63 -19.07
N SER A 5 13.47 -4.96 -18.67
CA SER A 5 13.40 -3.91 -17.66
C SER A 5 12.88 -2.67 -18.37
N GLY A 6 11.76 -2.12 -17.90
CA GLY A 6 11.26 -0.82 -18.33
C GLY A 6 12.40 0.18 -18.35
N ASP A 7 12.38 1.05 -19.36
CA ASP A 7 13.50 1.96 -19.62
C ASP A 7 13.84 2.75 -18.34
N PRO A 8 15.04 2.55 -17.75
CA PRO A 8 15.42 3.19 -16.49
C PRO A 8 15.42 4.72 -16.60
N LEU A 9 15.63 5.26 -17.81
CA LEU A 9 15.50 6.70 -18.06
C LEU A 9 14.04 7.14 -17.96
N VAL A 10 13.09 6.34 -18.44
CA VAL A 10 11.66 6.63 -18.32
C VAL A 10 11.21 6.54 -16.86
N ALA A 11 11.68 5.53 -16.12
CA ALA A 11 11.40 5.40 -14.69
C ALA A 11 11.95 6.60 -13.91
N GLN A 12 13.19 7.02 -14.19
CA GLN A 12 13.81 8.16 -13.54
C GLN A 12 13.08 9.47 -13.87
N ALA A 13 12.80 9.72 -15.16
CA ALA A 13 12.09 10.92 -15.59
C ALA A 13 10.70 11.02 -14.96
N ALA A 14 9.93 9.93 -14.99
CA ALA A 14 8.62 9.89 -14.35
C ALA A 14 8.73 10.06 -12.84
N GLY A 15 9.74 9.46 -12.19
CA GLY A 15 10.02 9.65 -10.76
C GLY A 15 10.25 11.11 -10.38
N SER A 16 11.01 11.86 -11.18
CA SER A 16 11.22 13.31 -10.98
C SER A 16 9.92 14.12 -11.10
N CYS A 17 9.02 13.71 -11.99
CA CYS A 17 7.73 14.37 -12.20
C CYS A 17 6.71 14.16 -11.07
N LEU A 18 6.96 13.28 -10.10
CA LEU A 18 6.10 13.12 -8.92
C LEU A 18 6.11 14.33 -7.97
N GLY A 19 7.11 15.22 -8.08
CA GLY A 19 7.20 16.46 -7.31
C GLY A 19 6.80 17.71 -8.10
N ASP A 20 6.21 17.55 -9.28
CA ASP A 20 5.88 18.68 -10.16
C ASP A 20 4.79 19.57 -9.56
N SER A 21 4.86 20.88 -9.83
CA SER A 21 3.83 21.84 -9.45
C SER A 21 2.44 21.52 -10.00
N SER A 22 2.37 20.92 -11.19
CA SER A 22 1.11 20.51 -11.83
C SER A 22 0.67 19.13 -11.37
N GLU A 23 -0.54 19.04 -10.82
CA GLU A 23 -1.20 17.80 -10.45
C GLU A 23 -1.37 16.85 -11.63
N ALA A 24 -1.62 17.38 -12.83
CA ALA A 24 -1.73 16.58 -14.05
C ALA A 24 -0.41 15.88 -14.39
N VAL A 25 0.73 16.54 -14.16
CA VAL A 25 2.07 15.97 -14.36
C VAL A 25 2.35 14.90 -13.31
N ARG A 26 2.07 15.18 -12.02
CA ARG A 26 2.23 14.19 -10.93
C ARG A 26 1.37 12.94 -11.14
N LEU A 27 0.11 13.12 -11.55
CA LEU A 27 -0.81 12.02 -11.85
C LEU A 27 -0.32 11.17 -13.03
N SER A 28 0.17 11.83 -14.08
CA SER A 28 0.72 11.15 -15.26
C SER A 28 1.98 10.37 -14.91
N ALA A 29 2.86 10.96 -14.10
CA ALA A 29 4.06 10.33 -13.59
C ALA A 29 3.75 9.04 -12.81
N LEU A 30 2.83 9.11 -11.84
CA LEU A 30 2.38 7.95 -11.07
C LEU A 30 1.87 6.84 -12.00
N ARG A 31 1.00 7.20 -12.95
CA ARG A 31 0.42 6.26 -13.92
C ARG A 31 1.46 5.62 -14.84
N VAL A 32 2.50 6.36 -15.24
CA VAL A 32 3.58 5.83 -16.08
C VAL A 32 4.40 4.82 -15.29
N LEU A 33 4.86 5.19 -14.08
CA LEU A 33 5.65 4.30 -13.21
C LEU A 33 4.96 2.97 -12.95
N LEU A 34 3.65 3.01 -12.68
CA LEU A 34 2.83 1.82 -12.43
C LEU A 34 2.56 0.95 -13.65
N ARG A 35 2.82 1.45 -14.88
CA ARG A 35 2.62 0.68 -16.11
C ARG A 35 3.93 0.23 -16.76
N LEU A 36 5.08 0.58 -16.18
CA LEU A 36 6.36 0.17 -16.73
C LEU A 36 6.48 -1.36 -16.69
N PRO A 37 6.88 -1.99 -17.82
CA PRO A 37 7.18 -3.41 -17.85
C PRO A 37 8.41 -3.67 -16.96
N GLY A 38 8.41 -4.77 -16.22
CA GLY A 38 9.52 -5.10 -15.32
C GLY A 38 9.71 -4.13 -14.16
N ARG A 39 8.70 -3.30 -13.82
CA ARG A 39 8.73 -2.50 -12.59
C ARG A 39 8.83 -3.43 -11.37
N ASP A 40 9.51 -2.96 -10.35
CA ASP A 40 9.49 -3.62 -9.05
C ASP A 40 8.19 -3.26 -8.31
N GLY A 41 7.40 -4.27 -7.94
CA GLY A 41 6.11 -4.08 -7.29
C GLY A 41 6.23 -3.41 -5.92
N VAL A 42 7.29 -3.70 -5.16
CA VAL A 42 7.54 -3.11 -3.84
C VAL A 42 7.94 -1.63 -3.97
N GLN A 43 8.77 -1.27 -4.94
CA GLN A 43 9.04 0.14 -5.24
C GLN A 43 7.79 0.86 -5.74
N ALA A 44 6.95 0.19 -6.53
CA ALA A 44 5.68 0.74 -6.98
C ALA A 44 4.74 1.05 -5.82
N THR A 45 4.66 0.21 -4.79
CA THR A 45 3.86 0.50 -3.58
C THR A 45 4.46 1.65 -2.77
N ALA A 46 5.78 1.80 -2.71
CA ALA A 46 6.40 2.95 -2.04
C ALA A 46 6.07 4.27 -2.75
N VAL A 47 6.08 4.28 -4.09
CA VAL A 47 5.69 5.45 -4.90
C VAL A 47 4.21 5.77 -4.71
N ALA A 48 3.33 4.78 -4.85
CA ALA A 48 1.90 4.98 -4.66
C ALA A 48 1.58 5.41 -3.23
N GLY A 49 2.24 4.78 -2.24
CA GLY A 49 2.26 5.22 -0.85
C GLY A 49 2.54 6.70 -0.78
N LYS A 50 3.68 7.17 -1.31
CA LYS A 50 4.06 8.59 -1.30
C LYS A 50 2.91 9.51 -1.76
N CYS A 51 2.27 9.15 -2.87
CA CYS A 51 1.19 9.90 -3.49
C CYS A 51 -0.13 9.94 -2.69
N LEU A 52 -0.31 9.13 -1.65
CA LEU A 52 -1.43 9.29 -0.71
C LEU A 52 -1.29 10.59 0.13
N GLU A 53 -0.09 11.17 0.23
CA GLU A 53 0.14 12.48 0.87
C GLU A 53 0.04 13.66 -0.10
N ASP A 54 -0.35 13.42 -1.36
CA ASP A 54 -0.45 14.49 -2.33
C ASP A 54 -1.53 15.51 -1.93
N THR A 55 -1.25 16.79 -2.18
CA THR A 55 -2.21 17.88 -1.94
C THR A 55 -3.45 17.78 -2.83
N ASP A 56 -3.30 17.19 -4.02
CA ASP A 56 -4.38 17.01 -4.98
C ASP A 56 -5.14 15.71 -4.77
N THR A 57 -6.47 15.82 -4.77
CA THR A 57 -7.37 14.70 -4.50
C THR A 57 -7.34 13.64 -5.61
N ALA A 58 -7.14 14.02 -6.87
CA ALA A 58 -7.08 13.07 -7.97
C ALA A 58 -5.78 12.26 -7.94
N VAL A 59 -4.67 12.85 -7.51
CA VAL A 59 -3.41 12.13 -7.28
C VAL A 59 -3.56 11.14 -6.12
N ARG A 60 -4.17 11.55 -4.99
CA ARG A 60 -4.47 10.63 -3.88
C ARG A 60 -5.37 9.48 -4.29
N ALA A 61 -6.44 9.76 -5.04
CA ALA A 61 -7.34 8.71 -5.54
C ALA A 61 -6.60 7.72 -6.45
N ALA A 62 -5.73 8.21 -7.34
CA ALA A 62 -4.91 7.34 -8.19
C ALA A 62 -3.91 6.50 -7.39
N ALA A 63 -3.39 7.02 -6.28
CA ALA A 63 -2.55 6.28 -5.35
C ALA A 63 -3.31 5.16 -4.63
N VAL A 64 -4.56 5.42 -4.21
CA VAL A 64 -5.45 4.40 -3.65
C VAL A 64 -5.67 3.27 -4.66
N GLU A 65 -6.09 3.60 -5.90
CA GLU A 65 -6.29 2.62 -6.97
C GLU A 65 -5.02 1.80 -7.25
N ALA A 66 -3.86 2.47 -7.22
CA ALA A 66 -2.58 1.82 -7.44
C ALA A 66 -2.26 0.80 -6.36
N LEU A 67 -2.37 1.17 -5.08
CA LEU A 67 -2.10 0.26 -3.97
C LEU A 67 -3.06 -0.94 -3.97
N VAL A 68 -4.34 -0.71 -4.23
CA VAL A 68 -5.36 -1.77 -4.34
C VAL A 68 -5.04 -2.71 -5.49
N GLY A 69 -4.66 -2.19 -6.66
CA GLY A 69 -4.26 -3.00 -7.80
C GLY A 69 -3.00 -3.81 -7.54
N LEU A 70 -1.95 -3.18 -7.00
CA LEU A 70 -0.68 -3.83 -6.66
C LEU A 70 -0.86 -4.95 -5.64
N ALA A 71 -1.76 -4.79 -4.67
CA ALA A 71 -2.06 -5.81 -3.68
C ALA A 71 -2.64 -7.11 -4.26
N THR A 72 -3.06 -7.12 -5.54
CA THR A 72 -3.52 -8.33 -6.22
C THR A 72 -2.40 -9.12 -6.90
N GLU A 73 -1.20 -8.55 -7.05
CA GLU A 73 -0.11 -9.16 -7.82
C GLU A 73 0.50 -10.37 -7.12
N CYS A 74 0.90 -10.23 -5.85
CA CYS A 74 1.39 -11.31 -5.00
C CYS A 74 1.37 -10.91 -3.52
N ALA A 75 1.61 -11.86 -2.62
CA ALA A 75 1.58 -11.62 -1.17
C ALA A 75 2.64 -10.60 -0.71
N GLU A 76 3.86 -10.64 -1.27
CA GLU A 76 4.93 -9.71 -0.93
C GLU A 76 4.55 -8.25 -1.27
N VAL A 77 4.01 -8.04 -2.47
CA VAL A 77 3.54 -6.72 -2.91
C VAL A 77 2.32 -6.28 -2.11
N ALA A 78 1.43 -7.19 -1.73
CA ALA A 78 0.31 -6.89 -0.85
C ALA A 78 0.74 -6.44 0.56
N VAL A 79 1.77 -7.07 1.14
CA VAL A 79 2.39 -6.61 2.41
C VAL A 79 2.95 -5.22 2.23
N ALA A 80 3.74 -4.99 1.17
CA ALA A 80 4.34 -3.69 0.90
C ALA A 80 3.28 -2.60 0.71
N ALA A 81 2.16 -2.91 0.05
CA ALA A 81 1.04 -1.99 -0.15
C ALA A 81 0.35 -1.64 1.18
N ALA A 82 0.08 -2.64 2.03
CA ALA A 82 -0.53 -2.44 3.34
C ALA A 82 0.37 -1.61 4.27
N VAL A 83 1.68 -1.87 4.25
CA VAL A 83 2.68 -1.09 5.01
C VAL A 83 2.73 0.36 4.51
N ALA A 84 2.78 0.57 3.20
CA ALA A 84 2.87 1.89 2.60
C ALA A 84 1.64 2.77 2.90
N ALA A 85 0.44 2.18 2.92
CA ALA A 85 -0.78 2.85 3.36
C ALA A 85 -0.78 3.04 4.89
N GLY A 86 -0.46 2.00 5.64
CA GLY A 86 -0.50 2.00 7.11
C GLY A 86 0.39 3.06 7.76
N ALA A 87 1.60 3.26 7.23
CA ALA A 87 2.52 4.30 7.70
C ALA A 87 1.90 5.71 7.70
N ARG A 88 0.89 5.95 6.86
CA ARG A 88 0.22 7.25 6.72
C ARG A 88 -0.94 7.45 7.66
N LEU A 89 -1.42 6.40 8.32
CA LEU A 89 -2.49 6.51 9.32
C LEU A 89 -2.03 7.25 10.58
N ALA A 90 -0.76 7.07 10.97
CA ALA A 90 -0.21 7.63 12.19
C ALA A 90 0.39 9.04 12.00
N HIS A 91 1.04 9.30 10.85
CA HIS A 91 1.93 10.46 10.70
C HIS A 91 1.59 11.43 9.56
N SER A 92 0.36 11.38 9.00
CA SER A 92 -0.01 12.23 7.85
C SER A 92 -1.22 13.14 8.13
N ALA A 93 -1.41 14.13 7.26
CA ALA A 93 -2.57 15.03 7.28
C ALA A 93 -3.91 14.26 7.18
N GLU A 94 -5.02 14.87 7.59
CA GLU A 94 -6.35 14.24 7.60
C GLU A 94 -6.73 13.63 6.24
N ASP A 95 -6.55 14.36 5.14
CA ASP A 95 -6.87 13.87 3.80
C ASP A 95 -6.01 12.65 3.40
N ALA A 96 -4.75 12.64 3.83
CA ALA A 96 -3.83 11.53 3.56
C ALA A 96 -4.17 10.30 4.40
N ARG A 97 -4.56 10.50 5.67
CA ARG A 97 -5.07 9.44 6.54
C ARG A 97 -6.36 8.85 5.99
N ALA A 98 -7.26 9.69 5.48
CA ALA A 98 -8.50 9.23 4.84
C ALA A 98 -8.22 8.38 3.60
N ALA A 99 -7.32 8.83 2.71
CA ALA A 99 -6.93 8.07 1.53
C ALA A 99 -6.23 6.74 1.89
N ALA A 100 -5.35 6.75 2.89
CA ALA A 100 -4.70 5.54 3.39
C ALA A 100 -5.71 4.53 3.97
N GLY A 101 -6.65 5.02 4.80
CA GLY A 101 -7.73 4.20 5.35
C GLY A 101 -8.64 3.63 4.26
N GLU A 102 -8.93 4.41 3.20
CA GLU A 102 -9.67 3.93 2.04
C GLU A 102 -8.92 2.81 1.30
N ALA A 103 -7.63 2.99 1.01
CA ALA A 103 -6.81 1.96 0.36
C ALA A 103 -6.83 0.66 1.15
N LEU A 104 -6.60 0.73 2.46
CA LEU A 104 -6.66 -0.42 3.35
C LEU A 104 -8.06 -1.06 3.33
N ALA A 105 -9.12 -0.28 3.50
CA ALA A 105 -10.48 -0.79 3.48
C ALA A 105 -10.83 -1.52 2.19
N ARG A 106 -10.38 -1.00 1.03
CA ARG A 106 -10.60 -1.60 -0.29
C ARG A 106 -9.74 -2.84 -0.52
N MET A 107 -8.49 -2.84 -0.06
CA MET A 107 -7.65 -4.04 -0.06
C MET A 107 -8.32 -5.16 0.74
N ALA A 108 -8.88 -4.82 1.91
CA ALA A 108 -9.59 -5.79 2.74
C ALA A 108 -10.85 -6.35 2.05
N GLU A 109 -11.60 -5.51 1.33
CA GLU A 109 -12.78 -5.92 0.53
C GLU A 109 -12.44 -6.84 -0.63
N LEU A 110 -11.24 -6.74 -1.20
CA LEU A 110 -10.79 -7.70 -2.22
C LEU A 110 -10.78 -9.13 -1.67
N GLY A 111 -10.51 -9.29 -0.37
CA GLY A 111 -10.51 -10.59 0.30
C GLY A 111 -9.60 -11.63 -0.35
N SER A 112 -8.60 -11.20 -1.13
CA SER A 112 -7.72 -12.11 -1.84
C SER A 112 -6.83 -12.84 -0.85
N GLU A 113 -6.42 -14.07 -1.19
CA GLU A 113 -5.49 -14.85 -0.38
C GLU A 113 -4.21 -14.06 -0.08
N HIS A 114 -3.72 -13.29 -1.06
CA HIS A 114 -2.58 -12.39 -0.90
C HIS A 114 -2.80 -11.34 0.20
N VAL A 115 -3.98 -10.73 0.26
CA VAL A 115 -4.29 -9.73 1.30
C VAL A 115 -4.43 -10.40 2.67
N VAL A 116 -5.03 -11.59 2.76
CA VAL A 116 -5.12 -12.33 4.03
C VAL A 116 -3.73 -12.69 4.57
N VAL A 117 -2.87 -13.22 3.70
CA VAL A 117 -1.46 -13.51 4.04
C VAL A 117 -0.74 -12.23 4.45
N ALA A 118 -0.98 -11.13 3.75
CA ALA A 118 -0.36 -9.85 4.04
C ALA A 118 -0.78 -9.28 5.40
N VAL A 119 -2.08 -9.31 5.73
CA VAL A 119 -2.59 -8.86 7.03
C VAL A 119 -1.93 -9.65 8.15
N ARG A 120 -1.81 -10.98 8.00
CA ARG A 120 -1.13 -11.82 8.99
C ARG A 120 0.34 -11.42 9.16
N ALA A 121 1.07 -11.23 8.06
CA ALA A 121 2.47 -10.78 8.12
C ALA A 121 2.60 -9.39 8.75
N CYS A 122 1.64 -8.49 8.53
CA CYS A 122 1.63 -7.15 9.13
C CYS A 122 1.34 -7.17 10.64
N LEU A 123 0.54 -8.13 11.14
CA LEU A 123 0.34 -8.33 12.58
C LEU A 123 1.61 -8.80 13.30
N GLU A 124 2.47 -9.54 12.60
CA GLU A 124 3.75 -10.02 13.14
C GLU A 124 4.91 -9.01 12.89
N HIS A 125 4.60 -7.81 12.38
CA HIS A 125 5.61 -6.83 12.00
C HIS A 125 6.21 -6.10 13.22
N GLN A 126 7.49 -5.74 13.12
CA GLN A 126 8.23 -5.10 14.23
C GLN A 126 7.75 -3.68 14.54
N SER A 127 7.20 -2.97 13.55
CA SER A 127 6.64 -1.62 13.72
C SER A 127 5.19 -1.68 14.23
N GLY A 128 4.92 -0.99 15.35
CA GLY A 128 3.60 -0.83 15.95
C GLY A 128 2.57 -0.20 15.00
N ASP A 129 2.97 0.83 14.23
CA ASP A 129 2.09 1.46 13.23
C ASP A 129 1.60 0.46 12.18
N VAL A 130 2.47 -0.45 11.74
CA VAL A 130 2.12 -1.50 10.76
C VAL A 130 1.16 -2.52 11.38
N ARG A 131 1.40 -2.92 12.64
CA ARG A 131 0.48 -3.81 13.37
C ARG A 131 -0.88 -3.16 13.57
N ALA A 132 -0.93 -1.88 13.97
CA ALA A 132 -2.15 -1.12 14.14
C ALA A 132 -2.93 -1.01 12.82
N SER A 133 -2.23 -0.81 11.71
CA SER A 133 -2.82 -0.79 10.37
C SER A 133 -3.41 -2.14 9.97
N ALA A 134 -2.72 -3.24 10.31
CA ALA A 134 -3.22 -4.60 10.10
C ALA A 134 -4.51 -4.86 10.91
N LEU A 135 -4.60 -4.34 12.14
CA LEU A 135 -5.80 -4.44 12.97
C LEU A 135 -7.01 -3.75 12.31
N GLN A 136 -6.81 -2.66 11.55
CA GLN A 136 -7.89 -1.98 10.83
C GLN A 136 -8.44 -2.80 9.64
N LEU A 137 -7.62 -3.67 9.05
CA LEU A 137 -8.02 -4.54 7.94
C LEU A 137 -8.85 -5.75 8.40
N LEU A 138 -8.62 -6.20 9.64
CA LEU A 138 -9.20 -7.44 10.19
C LEU A 138 -10.71 -7.60 10.04
N PRO A 139 -11.57 -6.60 10.30
CA PRO A 139 -13.02 -6.79 10.25
C PRO A 139 -13.52 -7.27 8.88
N LYS A 140 -12.76 -6.99 7.81
CA LYS A 140 -13.12 -7.30 6.44
C LYS A 140 -12.38 -8.52 5.86
N VAL A 141 -11.20 -8.87 6.39
CA VAL A 141 -10.44 -10.07 5.95
C VAL A 141 -10.62 -11.28 6.86
N ALA A 142 -11.09 -11.09 8.09
CA ALA A 142 -11.21 -12.17 9.06
C ALA A 142 -12.28 -13.16 8.59
N THR A 143 -11.84 -14.34 8.15
CA THR A 143 -12.73 -15.46 7.93
C THR A 143 -13.03 -16.13 9.26
N LYS A 144 -14.30 -16.47 9.47
CA LYS A 144 -14.76 -17.07 10.73
C LYS A 144 -14.01 -18.40 10.95
N GLY A 145 -13.24 -18.48 12.03
CA GLY A 145 -12.51 -19.69 12.42
C GLY A 145 -11.02 -19.71 12.04
N ASP A 146 -10.46 -18.62 11.51
CA ASP A 146 -9.01 -18.53 11.32
C ASP A 146 -8.29 -18.39 12.66
N ARG A 147 -7.88 -19.54 13.21
CA ARG A 147 -7.13 -19.63 14.47
C ARG A 147 -5.78 -18.95 14.39
N ASN A 148 -5.14 -18.92 13.22
CA ASN A 148 -3.84 -18.30 13.07
C ASN A 148 -3.97 -16.78 13.16
N LEU A 149 -4.97 -16.22 12.48
CA LEU A 149 -5.28 -14.79 12.57
C LEU A 149 -5.67 -14.41 13.99
N ALA A 150 -6.52 -15.20 14.66
CA ALA A 150 -6.89 -14.95 16.05
C ALA A 150 -5.69 -14.95 17.01
N ASN A 151 -4.74 -15.88 16.84
CA ASN A 151 -3.52 -15.93 17.65
C ASN A 151 -2.60 -14.73 17.37
N ALA A 152 -2.43 -14.34 16.10
CA ALA A 152 -1.64 -13.17 15.72
C ALA A 152 -2.23 -11.87 16.30
N VAL A 153 -3.56 -11.75 16.33
CA VAL A 153 -4.25 -10.64 17.00
C VAL A 153 -4.02 -10.66 18.50
N GLY A 154 -4.11 -11.83 19.14
CA GLY A 154 -3.82 -11.96 20.57
C GLY A 154 -2.41 -11.47 20.92
N ALA A 155 -1.40 -11.89 20.15
CA ALA A 155 -0.02 -11.44 20.33
C ALA A 155 0.14 -9.93 20.08
N CYS A 156 -0.53 -9.39 19.05
CA CYS A 156 -0.58 -7.95 18.81
C CYS A 156 -1.10 -7.19 20.03
N LEU A 157 -2.24 -7.59 20.59
CA LEU A 157 -2.89 -6.86 21.69
C LEU A 157 -2.10 -6.90 23.01
N GLU A 158 -1.16 -7.84 23.15
CA GLU A 158 -0.23 -7.90 24.28
C GLU A 158 1.01 -7.01 24.09
N ASP A 159 1.22 -6.49 22.87
CA ASP A 159 2.32 -5.61 22.52
C ASP A 159 2.12 -4.21 23.14
N ARG A 160 3.18 -3.70 23.79
CA ARG A 160 3.15 -2.40 24.49
C ARG A 160 3.38 -1.21 23.56
N ASP A 161 3.80 -1.47 22.33
CA ASP A 161 4.13 -0.46 21.31
C ASP A 161 2.99 -0.27 20.29
N LEU A 162 1.80 -0.82 20.57
CA LEU A 162 0.55 -0.56 19.82
C LEU A 162 -0.12 0.76 20.19
#